data_AF-A0A2S9XV81-F1
#
_entry.id   AF-A0A2S9XV81-F1
#
_cell.length_a   1.000
_cell.length_b   1.000
_cell.length_c   1.000
_cell.angle_alpha   90.00
_cell.angle_beta   90.00
_cell.angle_gamma   90.00
#
_symmetry.space_group_name_H-M   'P 1'
#
loop_
_entity.id
_entity.type
_entity.pdbx_description
1 polymer ?
#
loop_
_entity_poly.entity_id
_entity_poly.type
_entity_poly.pdbx_seq_one_letter_code
_entity_poly.pdbx_strand_id
1 'polypeptide(L)'
;MNTHDRWSSLLALSMTACFTLGCPADDVAESSSGDADTETGDGDGDGDGDTNETGTADQGDGDGDPGDGDGDPGDGDGDGDTGDGDGGTGDGDGDTGDGDGDGDGDGDTGDGDGDTGDGDGDGDGDGDGDGDVDVCGDGMVSGDEVCDDGINDGSYGSCNGDCLSAGPSCGDGEINGPETCDDQNDDATDGCLGSCEIPHSCLTISNYDDQLGDGTYLIKPDGFDGDPLEVHCDMSTDGGGYTFLKVNPEQAQFAADAETYCAGRGMQLWIPRTEAHLLSGWAIANDGTIGPDASVNYMRILGIYPSQQGASCSQQPMNSSNINCGWGASDGEDWWVHEVNNISEPNGDNSTHGSMYYDWNMDGSISWHNDIAGDGYSSDRFMCDVGDKYP
;
A
#
# COMPACT_ATOMS: atom_id res chain seq x y z
N MET A 1 -0.34 -29.21 50.72
CA MET A 1 -1.29 -29.57 51.79
C MET A 1 -2.68 -29.29 51.28
N ASN A 2 -3.46 -30.36 51.13
CA ASN A 2 -4.80 -30.40 50.54
C ASN A 2 -5.80 -29.49 51.27
N THR A 3 -6.67 -28.85 50.48
CA THR A 3 -8.09 -28.75 50.85
C THR A 3 -8.95 -29.13 49.64
N HIS A 4 -9.69 -30.23 49.85
CA HIS A 4 -10.87 -30.73 49.15
C HIS A 4 -11.99 -29.67 49.14
N ASP A 5 -13.09 -29.68 48.37
CA ASP A 5 -13.77 -30.65 47.50
C ASP A 5 -14.89 -29.85 46.78
N ARG A 6 -15.16 -30.18 45.50
CA ARG A 6 -16.45 -30.24 44.75
C ARG A 6 -17.39 -29.00 44.79
N TRP A 7 -18.00 -28.60 43.67
CA TRP A 7 -19.29 -29.13 43.19
C TRP A 7 -19.45 -28.95 41.67
N SER A 8 -19.81 -30.04 40.97
CA SER A 8 -20.44 -30.01 39.65
C SER A 8 -21.94 -29.72 39.80
N SER A 9 -22.53 -28.97 38.87
CA SER A 9 -23.91 -29.18 38.43
C SER A 9 -24.11 -28.62 37.02
N LEU A 10 -24.35 -29.53 36.08
CA LEU A 10 -24.96 -29.27 34.79
C LEU A 10 -26.40 -28.77 34.97
N LEU A 11 -26.83 -27.84 34.13
CA LEU A 11 -28.24 -27.70 33.76
C LEU A 11 -28.34 -27.31 32.28
N ALA A 12 -28.95 -28.23 31.53
CA ALA A 12 -29.33 -28.12 30.14
C ALA A 12 -30.77 -27.57 30.01
N LEU A 13 -31.17 -27.36 28.74
CA LEU A 13 -32.45 -26.88 28.18
C LEU A 13 -32.57 -25.35 28.06
N SER A 14 -33.00 -24.76 26.94
CA SER A 14 -33.97 -25.26 25.95
C SER A 14 -33.78 -24.60 24.58
N MET A 15 -33.61 -25.39 23.52
CA MET A 15 -33.96 -25.01 22.15
C MET A 15 -35.49 -24.95 22.04
N THR A 16 -36.04 -23.87 21.49
CA THR A 16 -37.42 -23.85 20.98
C THR A 16 -37.39 -23.42 19.53
N ALA A 17 -37.66 -24.38 18.65
CA ALA A 17 -38.00 -24.14 17.26
C ALA A 17 -39.39 -23.53 17.17
N CYS A 18 -39.57 -22.51 16.32
CA CYS A 18 -40.88 -22.05 15.89
C CYS A 18 -40.98 -22.24 14.37
N PHE A 19 -41.94 -23.07 13.95
CA PHE A 19 -42.21 -23.46 12.57
C PHE A 19 -43.28 -22.52 11.98
N THR A 20 -42.96 -21.93 10.82
CA THR A 20 -43.79 -21.57 9.64
C THR A 20 -45.12 -20.81 9.78
N LEU A 21 -45.26 -19.74 8.95
CA LEU A 21 -46.40 -19.25 8.13
C LEU A 21 -46.21 -17.73 7.97
N GLY A 22 -46.21 -17.06 6.82
CA GLY A 22 -46.47 -17.32 5.40
C GLY A 22 -46.47 -15.95 4.68
N CYS A 23 -46.09 -15.92 3.40
CA CYS A 23 -46.26 -14.72 2.54
C CYS A 23 -47.74 -14.35 2.37
N PRO A 24 -48.01 -13.07 2.06
CA PRO A 24 -48.70 -12.81 0.79
C PRO A 24 -48.03 -11.71 -0.06
N ALA A 25 -48.10 -11.95 -1.37
CA ALA A 25 -47.84 -11.00 -2.44
C ALA A 25 -49.06 -10.10 -2.72
N ASP A 26 -48.80 -9.05 -3.49
CA ASP A 26 -49.70 -8.19 -4.27
C ASP A 26 -50.77 -7.39 -3.52
N ASP A 27 -50.66 -6.06 -3.62
CA ASP A 27 -51.68 -5.32 -4.35
C ASP A 27 -51.18 -3.95 -4.83
N VAL A 28 -51.39 -3.76 -6.12
CA VAL A 28 -51.15 -2.58 -6.95
C VAL A 28 -52.32 -1.62 -6.75
N ALA A 29 -52.04 -0.32 -6.63
CA ALA A 29 -53.06 0.70 -6.82
C ALA A 29 -52.48 1.86 -7.64
N GLU A 30 -52.76 1.82 -8.93
CA GLU A 30 -52.69 2.97 -9.83
C GLU A 30 -53.66 4.08 -9.40
N SER A 31 -53.26 5.33 -9.62
CA SER A 31 -54.21 6.40 -9.94
C SER A 31 -53.62 7.38 -10.96
N SER A 32 -53.98 7.14 -12.22
CA SER A 32 -54.39 8.08 -13.26
C SER A 32 -53.70 9.46 -13.38
N SER A 33 -52.90 9.57 -14.44
CA SER A 33 -53.01 10.53 -15.56
C SER A 33 -53.78 11.84 -15.33
N GLY A 34 -53.08 12.96 -15.54
CA GLY A 34 -53.65 14.27 -15.81
C GLY A 34 -52.65 15.12 -16.60
N ASP A 35 -52.59 14.89 -17.92
CA ASP A 35 -51.92 15.75 -18.90
C ASP A 35 -52.50 17.17 -18.87
N ALA A 36 -51.63 18.17 -18.89
CA ALA A 36 -51.93 19.50 -19.39
C ALA A 36 -50.70 20.03 -20.13
N ASP A 37 -50.71 19.79 -21.43
CA ASP A 37 -49.79 20.30 -22.42
C ASP A 37 -50.25 21.72 -22.82
N THR A 38 -49.38 22.75 -22.73
CA THR A 38 -49.51 23.96 -23.55
C THR A 38 -48.15 24.66 -23.73
N GLU A 39 -47.61 24.44 -24.92
CA GLU A 39 -46.59 25.09 -25.73
C GLU A 39 -46.31 26.61 -25.60
N THR A 40 -45.07 26.93 -25.98
CA THR A 40 -44.47 28.14 -26.58
C THR A 40 -44.00 29.32 -25.71
N GLY A 41 -42.73 29.68 -25.91
CA GLY A 41 -42.18 31.00 -25.59
C GLY A 41 -40.65 31.08 -25.71
N ASP A 42 -40.14 31.31 -26.91
CA ASP A 42 -38.75 31.70 -27.20
C ASP A 42 -38.35 32.98 -26.44
N GLY A 43 -37.08 33.09 -26.03
CA GLY A 43 -36.55 34.31 -25.44
C GLY A 43 -35.03 34.28 -25.21
N ASP A 44 -34.26 34.50 -26.27
CA ASP A 44 -32.88 34.94 -26.20
C ASP A 44 -32.80 36.33 -25.54
N GLY A 45 -31.85 36.54 -24.63
CA GLY A 45 -31.72 37.78 -23.88
C GLY A 45 -30.30 38.03 -23.39
N ASP A 46 -29.40 38.34 -24.33
CA ASP A 46 -28.11 38.97 -24.06
C ASP A 46 -28.36 40.40 -23.53
N GLY A 47 -27.92 40.68 -22.31
CA GLY A 47 -28.24 41.89 -21.57
C GLY A 47 -27.01 42.58 -21.00
N ASP A 48 -26.17 43.11 -21.89
CA ASP A 48 -25.12 44.06 -21.56
C ASP A 48 -25.75 45.39 -21.12
N GLY A 49 -25.44 45.86 -19.91
CA GLY A 49 -26.09 47.02 -19.32
C GLY A 49 -25.24 47.77 -18.31
N ASP A 50 -24.18 48.43 -18.80
CA ASP A 50 -23.55 49.58 -18.14
C ASP A 50 -24.59 50.71 -17.93
N THR A 51 -24.61 51.34 -16.74
CA THR A 51 -24.68 52.82 -16.55
C THR A 51 -24.65 53.22 -15.07
N ASN A 52 -23.45 53.61 -14.62
CA ASN A 52 -23.01 54.91 -14.08
C ASN A 52 -23.81 55.76 -13.06
N GLU A 53 -23.00 56.46 -12.23
CA GLU A 53 -23.15 57.71 -11.45
C GLU A 53 -23.38 57.59 -9.92
N THR A 54 -22.64 58.25 -9.00
CA THR A 54 -21.68 59.40 -9.06
C THR A 54 -20.87 59.60 -7.76
N GLY A 55 -19.60 60.05 -7.92
CA GLY A 55 -18.79 61.04 -7.15
C GLY A 55 -18.44 60.78 -5.66
N THR A 56 -17.23 61.03 -5.13
CA THR A 56 -16.22 62.06 -5.49
C THR A 56 -14.79 61.77 -4.99
N ALA A 57 -13.81 62.08 -5.86
CA ALA A 57 -12.48 62.69 -5.65
C ALA A 57 -11.47 62.11 -4.62
N ASP A 58 -10.37 61.54 -5.13
CA ASP A 58 -9.02 62.08 -4.87
C ASP A 58 -8.08 61.77 -6.05
N GLN A 59 -7.18 62.70 -6.35
CA GLN A 59 -6.26 62.70 -7.49
C GLN A 59 -4.90 62.09 -7.11
N GLY A 60 -4.28 61.35 -8.03
CA GLY A 60 -2.90 60.88 -7.87
C GLY A 60 -2.44 60.07 -9.07
N ASP A 61 -2.11 60.76 -10.16
CA ASP A 61 -1.48 60.17 -11.35
C ASP A 61 -0.01 59.82 -11.03
N GLY A 62 0.37 58.59 -11.34
CA GLY A 62 1.72 58.06 -11.14
C GLY A 62 2.01 56.93 -12.13
N ASP A 63 2.17 57.30 -13.40
CA ASP A 63 2.66 56.43 -14.46
C ASP A 63 4.11 56.03 -14.15
N GLY A 64 4.34 54.73 -13.96
CA GLY A 64 5.64 54.19 -13.60
C GLY A 64 5.78 52.71 -13.92
N ASP A 65 5.67 52.36 -15.20
CA ASP A 65 6.28 51.14 -15.75
C ASP A 65 7.20 51.58 -16.90
N PRO A 66 8.51 51.33 -16.79
CA PRO A 66 9.04 50.15 -17.47
C PRO A 66 10.14 49.44 -16.68
N GLY A 67 10.03 48.12 -16.56
CA GLY A 67 11.07 47.26 -16.03
C GLY A 67 11.08 45.88 -16.65
N ASP A 68 11.32 45.80 -17.96
CA ASP A 68 11.73 44.56 -18.64
C ASP A 68 13.01 44.03 -18.00
N GLY A 69 12.90 42.88 -17.35
CA GLY A 69 14.00 42.12 -16.77
C GLY A 69 14.13 40.77 -17.46
N ASP A 70 14.54 40.79 -18.73
CA ASP A 70 15.01 39.59 -19.43
C ASP A 70 16.31 39.11 -18.77
N GLY A 71 16.23 37.95 -18.12
CA GLY A 71 17.33 37.38 -17.34
C GLY A 71 17.46 35.87 -17.52
N ASP A 72 17.55 35.40 -18.76
CA ASP A 72 18.24 34.14 -19.09
C ASP A 72 18.86 34.28 -20.49
N PRO A 73 20.17 34.04 -20.64
CA PRO A 73 20.60 32.72 -21.09
C PRO A 73 21.93 32.27 -20.47
N GLY A 74 21.89 31.16 -19.73
CA GLY A 74 23.05 30.38 -19.33
C GLY A 74 23.14 29.03 -20.01
N ASP A 75 23.30 29.02 -21.35
CA ASP A 75 23.71 27.82 -22.09
C ASP A 75 25.14 27.43 -21.69
N GLY A 76 25.25 26.38 -20.87
CA GLY A 76 26.50 25.73 -20.51
C GLY A 76 26.70 24.46 -21.31
N ASP A 77 27.09 24.60 -22.58
CA ASP A 77 27.60 23.49 -23.40
C ASP A 77 28.95 23.02 -22.84
N GLY A 78 28.89 21.99 -22.01
CA GLY A 78 30.05 21.24 -21.53
C GLY A 78 30.39 20.08 -22.45
N ASP A 79 30.89 20.38 -23.66
CA ASP A 79 31.51 19.40 -24.55
C ASP A 79 32.81 18.88 -23.91
N GLY A 80 32.70 17.73 -23.25
CA GLY A 80 33.81 16.96 -22.70
C GLY A 80 34.16 15.77 -23.59
N ASP A 81 34.60 16.01 -24.82
CA ASP A 81 35.26 15.01 -25.66
C ASP A 81 36.64 14.66 -25.06
N THR A 82 36.77 13.45 -24.51
CA THR A 82 37.98 12.61 -24.67
C THR A 82 37.64 11.14 -24.37
N GLY A 83 37.67 10.30 -25.40
CA GLY A 83 37.54 8.84 -25.26
C GLY A 83 37.60 8.11 -26.59
N ASP A 84 38.79 8.03 -27.18
CA ASP A 84 39.11 7.18 -28.33
C ASP A 84 39.04 5.67 -28.00
N GLY A 85 38.51 4.87 -28.93
CA GLY A 85 38.63 3.39 -29.01
C GLY A 85 37.39 2.64 -28.51
N ASP A 86 36.71 1.74 -29.24
CA ASP A 86 37.11 0.90 -30.36
C ASP A 86 35.94 0.65 -31.32
N GLY A 87 36.23 0.70 -32.62
CA GLY A 87 35.32 0.27 -33.67
C GLY A 87 35.36 -1.23 -33.89
N GLY A 88 34.19 -1.83 -34.11
CA GLY A 88 34.07 -3.22 -34.51
C GLY A 88 32.65 -3.76 -34.57
N THR A 89 31.72 -3.13 -35.31
CA THR A 89 30.53 -3.86 -35.78
C THR A 89 30.82 -4.40 -37.18
N GLY A 90 31.08 -5.70 -37.23
CA GLY A 90 31.22 -6.46 -38.46
C GLY A 90 29.85 -6.73 -39.08
N ASP A 91 29.75 -6.44 -40.37
CA ASP A 91 28.71 -6.90 -41.27
C ASP A 91 28.84 -8.41 -41.55
N GLY A 92 27.72 -9.08 -41.78
CA GLY A 92 27.65 -10.43 -42.38
C GLY A 92 26.44 -11.23 -41.89
N ASP A 93 25.33 -11.19 -42.63
CA ASP A 93 24.79 -12.29 -43.46
C ASP A 93 23.93 -13.26 -42.61
N GLY A 94 22.63 -13.48 -42.84
CA GLY A 94 21.88 -13.44 -44.09
C GLY A 94 21.53 -14.85 -44.57
N ASP A 95 20.88 -15.68 -43.75
CA ASP A 95 20.38 -17.00 -44.18
C ASP A 95 18.89 -17.16 -43.87
N THR A 96 18.07 -16.86 -44.88
CA THR A 96 16.72 -17.40 -45.03
C THR A 96 16.83 -18.76 -45.73
N GLY A 97 16.45 -19.83 -45.05
CA GLY A 97 16.43 -21.19 -45.59
C GLY A 97 15.08 -21.86 -45.42
N ASP A 98 14.08 -21.40 -46.17
CA ASP A 98 12.85 -22.17 -46.45
C ASP A 98 13.01 -22.82 -47.84
N GLY A 99 12.84 -24.15 -47.90
CA GLY A 99 12.95 -24.90 -49.16
C GLY A 99 12.63 -26.38 -49.02
N ASP A 100 11.36 -26.68 -49.29
CA ASP A 100 10.65 -27.95 -49.38
C ASP A 100 11.39 -29.14 -50.02
N GLY A 101 11.07 -30.34 -49.52
CA GLY A 101 11.45 -31.62 -50.14
C GLY A 101 10.63 -32.80 -49.62
N ASP A 102 9.37 -32.88 -50.06
CA ASP A 102 8.50 -34.07 -49.94
C ASP A 102 9.13 -35.29 -50.65
N GLY A 103 8.95 -36.49 -50.07
CA GLY A 103 9.35 -37.73 -50.74
C GLY A 103 9.06 -39.01 -49.95
N ASP A 104 7.78 -39.32 -49.77
CA ASP A 104 7.29 -40.64 -49.35
C ASP A 104 7.77 -41.75 -50.30
N GLY A 105 8.18 -42.88 -49.73
CA GLY A 105 8.63 -44.05 -50.47
C GLY A 105 8.48 -45.34 -49.67
N ASP A 106 7.24 -45.76 -49.44
CA ASP A 106 6.87 -47.11 -49.00
C ASP A 106 7.37 -48.17 -50.00
N GLY A 107 8.03 -49.21 -49.49
CA GLY A 107 8.60 -50.28 -50.30
C GLY A 107 8.83 -51.56 -49.52
N ASP A 108 7.77 -52.13 -48.95
CA ASP A 108 7.75 -53.51 -48.46
C ASP A 108 8.05 -54.50 -49.60
N THR A 109 9.20 -55.17 -49.54
CA THR A 109 9.38 -56.48 -50.16
C THR A 109 10.35 -57.35 -49.37
N GLY A 110 9.84 -58.46 -48.83
CA GLY A 110 10.48 -59.77 -49.01
C GLY A 110 11.12 -60.38 -47.77
N ASP A 111 10.36 -61.29 -47.16
CA ASP A 111 10.86 -62.36 -46.29
C ASP A 111 12.01 -63.13 -46.96
N GLY A 112 13.10 -63.29 -46.22
CA GLY A 112 14.26 -64.09 -46.60
C GLY A 112 14.89 -64.71 -45.38
N ASP A 113 14.34 -65.85 -44.95
CA ASP A 113 14.95 -66.76 -44.00
C ASP A 113 16.37 -67.14 -44.48
N GLY A 114 17.36 -66.86 -43.63
CA GLY A 114 18.76 -67.11 -43.88
C GLY A 114 19.52 -67.44 -42.60
N ASP A 115 19.06 -68.49 -41.89
CA ASP A 115 19.84 -69.13 -40.84
C ASP A 115 21.14 -69.71 -41.42
N THR A 116 22.26 -69.03 -41.20
CA THR A 116 23.57 -69.68 -41.06
C THR A 116 24.50 -68.82 -40.21
N GLY A 117 24.89 -69.31 -39.03
CA GLY A 117 26.10 -68.82 -38.37
C GLY A 117 26.06 -68.94 -36.85
N ASP A 118 26.36 -70.13 -36.34
CA ASP A 118 26.84 -70.31 -34.97
C ASP A 118 28.09 -69.44 -34.74
N GLY A 119 28.01 -68.57 -33.73
CA GLY A 119 29.11 -67.79 -33.18
C GLY A 119 28.92 -67.68 -31.67
N ASP A 120 29.56 -68.59 -30.95
CA ASP A 120 29.72 -68.57 -29.50
C ASP A 120 30.57 -67.37 -29.05
N GLY A 121 30.13 -66.62 -28.03
CA GLY A 121 30.94 -65.65 -27.27
C GLY A 121 31.33 -64.42 -28.09
N ASP A 122 31.17 -63.20 -27.61
CA ASP A 122 31.58 -62.68 -26.31
C ASP A 122 30.47 -61.73 -25.83
N GLY A 123 30.08 -61.71 -24.56
CA GLY A 123 31.01 -61.23 -23.57
C GLY A 123 31.23 -59.72 -23.67
N ASP A 124 30.42 -58.99 -24.42
CA ASP A 124 30.27 -57.56 -24.25
C ASP A 124 29.44 -57.38 -22.98
N GLY A 125 30.13 -57.56 -21.86
CA GLY A 125 29.79 -56.83 -20.66
C GLY A 125 29.92 -55.36 -21.01
N ASP A 126 28.90 -54.86 -21.69
CA ASP A 126 28.36 -53.54 -21.45
C ASP A 126 27.82 -53.65 -20.02
N GLY A 127 28.76 -53.73 -19.06
CA GLY A 127 28.64 -52.81 -17.97
C GLY A 127 28.84 -51.48 -18.65
N ASP A 128 27.73 -50.91 -19.13
CA ASP A 128 27.36 -49.53 -18.91
C ASP A 128 27.54 -49.25 -17.41
N GLY A 129 28.82 -49.28 -17.01
CA GLY A 129 29.38 -48.68 -15.84
C GLY A 129 29.50 -47.20 -16.10
N ASP A 130 28.50 -46.60 -16.73
CA ASP A 130 27.73 -45.47 -16.21
C ASP A 130 27.32 -45.79 -14.75
N GLY A 131 28.34 -45.96 -13.91
CA GLY A 131 28.33 -45.15 -12.72
C GLY A 131 28.27 -43.75 -13.26
N ASP A 132 27.06 -43.19 -13.29
CA ASP A 132 26.88 -41.79 -12.94
C ASP A 132 27.74 -41.61 -11.70
N VAL A 133 28.98 -41.18 -11.93
CA VAL A 133 29.83 -40.74 -10.85
C VAL A 133 29.06 -39.54 -10.37
N ASP A 134 28.54 -39.59 -9.15
CA ASP A 134 27.88 -38.45 -8.55
C ASP A 134 28.94 -37.33 -8.51
N VAL A 135 28.87 -36.40 -9.46
CA VAL A 135 29.88 -35.36 -9.69
C VAL A 135 29.31 -34.05 -9.23
N CYS A 136 29.67 -33.70 -8.01
CA CYS A 136 29.42 -32.36 -7.49
C CYS A 136 30.04 -31.29 -8.40
N GLY A 137 29.19 -30.41 -8.89
CA GLY A 137 29.51 -29.34 -9.84
C GLY A 137 29.04 -29.59 -11.26
N ASP A 138 28.24 -30.64 -11.51
CA ASP A 138 27.67 -30.90 -12.84
C ASP A 138 26.29 -30.27 -13.05
N GLY A 139 25.73 -29.67 -11.99
CA GLY A 139 24.44 -28.98 -12.00
C GLY A 139 23.24 -29.92 -11.92
N MET A 140 23.45 -31.20 -11.58
CA MET A 140 22.38 -32.15 -11.32
C MET A 140 22.57 -32.84 -9.98
N VAL A 141 21.54 -32.79 -9.14
CA VAL A 141 21.55 -33.51 -7.86
C VAL A 141 21.55 -35.02 -8.12
N SER A 142 22.65 -35.67 -7.78
CA SER A 142 22.88 -37.11 -7.99
C SER A 142 23.40 -37.80 -6.72
N GLY A 143 23.13 -39.10 -6.57
CA GLY A 143 23.59 -39.90 -5.43
C GLY A 143 23.26 -39.34 -4.04
N ASP A 144 24.30 -39.07 -3.25
CA ASP A 144 24.24 -38.55 -1.87
C ASP A 144 24.19 -37.00 -1.79
N GLU A 145 24.09 -36.31 -2.93
CA GLU A 145 24.04 -34.85 -2.98
C GLU A 145 22.72 -34.32 -2.44
N VAL A 146 22.81 -33.24 -1.66
CA VAL A 146 21.65 -32.49 -1.18
C VAL A 146 21.25 -31.42 -2.19
N CYS A 147 22.23 -30.84 -2.87
CA CYS A 147 22.02 -29.84 -3.91
C CYS A 147 23.27 -29.77 -4.82
N ASP A 148 23.08 -29.31 -6.05
CA ASP A 148 24.15 -29.01 -7.00
C ASP A 148 23.66 -27.91 -7.96
N ASP A 149 24.28 -26.74 -7.92
CA ASP A 149 23.97 -25.61 -8.80
C ASP A 149 25.01 -25.41 -9.92
N GLY A 150 25.95 -26.34 -10.05
CA GLY A 150 27.05 -26.35 -11.01
C GLY A 150 28.25 -25.47 -10.61
N ILE A 151 28.09 -24.55 -9.67
CA ILE A 151 29.15 -23.66 -9.18
C ILE A 151 29.65 -24.16 -7.82
N ASN A 152 28.72 -24.46 -6.92
CA ASN A 152 28.91 -25.00 -5.57
C ASN A 152 30.01 -24.24 -4.80
N ASP A 153 29.92 -22.91 -4.74
CA ASP A 153 30.94 -22.08 -4.08
C ASP A 153 30.60 -21.73 -2.62
N GLY A 154 29.46 -22.20 -2.13
CA GLY A 154 28.93 -21.89 -0.80
C GLY A 154 28.52 -20.43 -0.62
N SER A 155 28.32 -19.70 -1.73
CA SER A 155 27.74 -18.36 -1.69
C SER A 155 26.27 -18.40 -1.26
N TYR A 156 25.71 -17.22 -0.98
CA TYR A 156 24.34 -17.10 -0.51
C TYR A 156 23.34 -17.57 -1.58
N GLY A 157 22.46 -18.52 -1.24
CA GLY A 157 21.55 -19.18 -2.17
C GLY A 157 22.23 -20.21 -3.08
N SER A 158 23.49 -20.56 -2.83
CA SER A 158 24.27 -21.55 -3.57
C SER A 158 24.55 -22.80 -2.73
N CYS A 159 24.99 -23.88 -3.37
CA CYS A 159 25.43 -25.10 -2.71
C CYS A 159 26.85 -25.00 -2.16
N ASN A 160 27.13 -25.71 -1.06
CA ASN A 160 28.51 -25.84 -0.59
C ASN A 160 29.35 -26.68 -1.56
N GLY A 161 30.66 -26.44 -1.59
CA GLY A 161 31.57 -27.12 -2.53
C GLY A 161 31.77 -28.62 -2.35
N ASP A 162 31.08 -29.24 -1.40
CA ASP A 162 30.99 -30.69 -1.25
C ASP A 162 29.63 -31.27 -1.68
N CYS A 163 28.66 -30.44 -2.07
CA CYS A 163 27.28 -30.80 -2.43
C CYS A 163 26.51 -31.60 -1.35
N LEU A 164 27.08 -31.78 -0.15
CA LEU A 164 26.46 -32.50 0.96
C LEU A 164 25.56 -31.59 1.81
N SER A 165 25.55 -30.29 1.51
CA SER A 165 24.72 -29.29 2.19
C SER A 165 24.53 -28.06 1.31
N ALA A 166 23.37 -27.41 1.45
CA ALA A 166 23.16 -26.07 0.92
C ALA A 166 24.05 -25.07 1.66
N GLY A 167 24.50 -24.04 0.95
CA GLY A 167 25.07 -22.85 1.56
C GLY A 167 24.02 -22.03 2.29
N PRO A 168 24.41 -20.88 2.86
CA PRO A 168 23.51 -20.00 3.59
C PRO A 168 22.38 -19.47 2.67
N SER A 169 21.13 -19.47 3.11
CA SER A 169 19.98 -19.08 2.28
C SER A 169 18.75 -18.69 3.09
N CYS A 170 17.89 -17.84 2.52
CA CYS A 170 16.66 -17.42 3.16
C CYS A 170 15.73 -18.61 3.47
N GLY A 171 15.28 -18.70 4.72
CA GLY A 171 14.41 -19.74 5.22
C GLY A 171 15.17 -20.96 5.77
N ASP A 172 16.49 -20.87 5.96
CA ASP A 172 17.32 -21.94 6.55
C ASP A 172 17.30 -21.94 8.10
N GLY A 173 16.69 -20.93 8.71
CA GLY A 173 16.53 -20.78 10.15
C GLY A 173 17.68 -20.09 10.86
N GLU A 174 18.67 -19.58 10.13
CA GLU A 174 19.82 -18.88 10.68
C GLU A 174 20.02 -17.54 9.97
N ILE A 175 19.94 -16.40 10.68
CA ILE A 175 20.21 -15.10 10.06
C ILE A 175 21.67 -15.02 9.60
N ASN A 176 21.89 -15.05 8.30
CA ASN A 176 23.21 -15.14 7.70
C ASN A 176 23.32 -14.38 6.35
N GLY A 177 24.54 -14.14 5.89
CA GLY A 177 24.77 -13.43 4.63
C GLY A 177 24.12 -12.02 4.60
N PRO A 178 23.24 -11.72 3.63
CA PRO A 178 22.54 -10.44 3.50
C PRO A 178 21.25 -10.31 4.33
N GLU A 179 20.82 -11.35 5.03
CA GLU A 179 19.52 -11.40 5.71
C GLU A 179 19.43 -10.45 6.90
N THR A 180 18.21 -9.94 7.12
CA THR A 180 17.88 -9.15 8.32
C THR A 180 16.96 -9.89 9.29
N CYS A 181 16.30 -10.94 8.80
CA CYS A 181 15.46 -11.87 9.55
C CYS A 181 15.50 -13.25 8.86
N ASP A 182 15.15 -14.30 9.61
CA ASP A 182 14.82 -15.63 9.07
C ASP A 182 13.88 -16.29 10.08
N ASP A 183 12.67 -16.62 9.63
CA ASP A 183 11.58 -17.19 10.40
C ASP A 183 11.13 -18.57 9.86
N GLN A 184 11.93 -19.14 8.95
CA GLN A 184 11.72 -20.45 8.32
C GLN A 184 10.39 -20.62 7.57
N ASN A 185 9.79 -19.52 7.07
CA ASN A 185 8.60 -19.61 6.24
C ASN A 185 8.51 -18.44 5.23
N ASP A 186 7.52 -18.44 4.34
CA ASP A 186 7.33 -17.43 3.30
C ASP A 186 6.12 -16.49 3.61
N ASP A 187 5.61 -16.48 4.85
CA ASP A 187 4.47 -15.66 5.26
C ASP A 187 4.90 -14.22 5.48
N ALA A 188 4.70 -13.38 4.47
CA ALA A 188 5.03 -11.95 4.53
C ALA A 188 4.27 -11.14 5.61
N THR A 189 3.38 -11.76 6.39
CA THR A 189 2.54 -11.09 7.40
C THR A 189 3.13 -11.10 8.81
N ASP A 190 4.16 -11.90 9.08
CA ASP A 190 4.69 -12.11 10.44
C ASP A 190 6.00 -11.33 10.74
N GLY A 191 6.36 -10.41 9.85
CA GLY A 191 7.48 -9.48 10.07
C GLY A 191 8.81 -9.97 9.53
N CYS A 192 8.82 -11.08 8.78
CA CYS A 192 9.89 -11.42 7.87
C CYS A 192 9.31 -11.70 6.48
N LEU A 193 9.75 -10.97 5.45
CA LEU A 193 9.35 -11.28 4.08
C LEU A 193 10.05 -12.57 3.62
N GLY A 194 9.51 -13.26 2.62
CA GLY A 194 10.21 -14.39 1.97
C GLY A 194 11.50 -14.00 1.23
N SER A 195 11.85 -12.71 1.23
CA SER A 195 13.18 -12.19 0.86
C SER A 195 14.16 -12.05 2.04
N CYS A 196 13.77 -12.48 3.24
CA CYS A 196 14.51 -12.33 4.49
C CYS A 196 14.85 -10.88 4.85
N GLU A 197 13.96 -9.97 4.44
CA GLU A 197 13.96 -8.56 4.78
C GLU A 197 12.83 -8.26 5.77
N ILE A 198 13.13 -7.47 6.79
CA ILE A 198 12.11 -6.98 7.73
C ILE A 198 11.31 -5.88 7.02
N PRO A 199 9.97 -6.00 6.88
CA PRO A 199 9.16 -4.97 6.26
C PRO A 199 9.07 -3.74 7.18
N HIS A 200 9.33 -2.56 6.61
CA HIS A 200 9.31 -1.30 7.37
C HIS A 200 7.92 -0.67 7.45
N SER A 201 7.04 -0.98 6.49
CA SER A 201 5.67 -0.48 6.42
C SER A 201 4.76 -1.42 5.64
N CYS A 202 3.45 -1.15 5.69
CA CYS A 202 2.49 -1.83 4.83
C CYS A 202 2.76 -1.58 3.34
N LEU A 203 3.35 -0.44 2.97
CA LEU A 203 3.74 -0.15 1.60
C LEU A 203 4.91 -1.02 1.15
N THR A 204 5.90 -1.29 2.02
CA THR A 204 6.98 -2.24 1.72
C THR A 204 6.40 -3.63 1.42
N ILE A 205 5.44 -4.08 2.22
CA ILE A 205 4.77 -5.38 2.04
C ILE A 205 3.96 -5.41 0.74
N SER A 206 3.16 -4.37 0.49
CA SER A 206 2.36 -4.28 -0.74
C SER A 206 3.20 -4.23 -2.01
N ASN A 207 4.40 -3.65 -1.96
CA ASN A 207 5.34 -3.64 -3.08
C ASN A 207 6.07 -4.98 -3.27
N TYR A 208 6.19 -5.77 -2.20
CA TYR A 208 6.75 -7.11 -2.24
C TYR A 208 5.78 -8.09 -2.90
N ASP A 209 4.51 -8.08 -2.47
CA ASP A 209 3.44 -8.90 -3.05
C ASP A 209 2.12 -8.13 -3.09
N ASP A 210 1.66 -7.80 -4.30
CA ASP A 210 0.43 -7.05 -4.56
C ASP A 210 -0.84 -7.91 -4.46
N GLN A 211 -0.70 -9.22 -4.18
CA GLN A 211 -1.82 -10.15 -3.98
C GLN A 211 -2.24 -10.25 -2.51
N LEU A 212 -1.46 -9.67 -1.60
CA LEU A 212 -1.77 -9.61 -0.18
C LEU A 212 -2.98 -8.70 0.07
N GLY A 213 -3.92 -9.17 0.89
CA GLY A 213 -5.15 -8.46 1.19
C GLY A 213 -5.09 -7.63 2.47
N ASP A 214 -6.13 -6.85 2.74
CA ASP A 214 -6.26 -6.09 3.99
C ASP A 214 -6.18 -7.02 5.21
N GLY A 215 -5.46 -6.61 6.24
CA GLY A 215 -5.22 -7.49 7.37
C GLY A 215 -4.27 -6.96 8.41
N THR A 216 -3.94 -7.82 9.36
CA THR A 216 -2.95 -7.54 10.40
C THR A 216 -1.59 -8.06 9.95
N TYR A 217 -0.57 -7.22 10.07
CA TYR A 217 0.80 -7.50 9.67
C TYR A 217 1.76 -7.03 10.77
N LEU A 218 2.95 -7.62 10.83
CA LEU A 218 4.06 -7.13 11.62
C LEU A 218 5.00 -6.29 10.76
N ILE A 219 5.31 -5.07 11.21
CA ILE A 219 6.26 -4.16 10.55
C ILE A 219 7.28 -3.63 11.56
N LYS A 220 8.44 -3.19 11.08
CA LYS A 220 9.43 -2.49 11.89
C LYS A 220 9.84 -1.17 11.24
N PRO A 221 9.16 -0.06 11.57
CA PRO A 221 9.45 1.23 10.96
C PRO A 221 10.90 1.67 11.20
N ASP A 222 11.40 2.49 10.28
CA ASP A 222 12.76 2.99 10.33
C ASP A 222 13.03 3.78 11.62
N GLY A 223 14.20 3.52 12.22
CA GLY A 223 14.61 4.17 13.47
C GLY A 223 13.87 3.67 14.72
N PHE A 224 13.01 2.64 14.60
CA PHE A 224 12.38 2.01 15.76
C PHE A 224 13.22 0.85 16.31
N ASP A 225 13.77 1.03 17.51
CA ASP A 225 14.61 0.05 18.19
C ASP A 225 13.82 -1.06 18.93
N GLY A 226 12.48 -1.04 18.86
CA GLY A 226 11.63 -2.03 19.52
C GLY A 226 11.44 -3.33 18.74
N ASP A 227 10.61 -4.21 19.32
CA ASP A 227 10.09 -5.40 18.62
C ASP A 227 9.13 -4.98 17.49
N PRO A 228 8.98 -5.76 16.40
CA PRO A 228 8.03 -5.46 15.34
C PRO A 228 6.63 -5.12 15.87
N LEU A 229 6.03 -4.11 15.25
CA LEU A 229 4.71 -3.58 15.60
C LEU A 229 3.64 -4.33 14.83
N GLU A 230 2.64 -4.80 15.55
CA GLU A 230 1.40 -5.29 14.95
C GLU A 230 0.55 -4.10 14.50
N VAL A 231 0.33 -4.01 13.20
CA VAL A 231 -0.43 -2.93 12.55
C VAL A 231 -1.53 -3.52 11.67
N HIS A 232 -2.51 -2.70 11.33
CA HIS A 232 -3.43 -3.04 10.25
C HIS A 232 -2.94 -2.41 8.95
N CYS A 233 -2.82 -3.23 7.91
CA CYS A 233 -2.54 -2.79 6.57
C CYS A 233 -3.80 -2.81 5.73
N ASP A 234 -4.12 -1.66 5.15
CA ASP A 234 -5.08 -1.55 4.05
C ASP A 234 -4.29 -1.66 2.75
N MET A 235 -4.49 -2.78 2.07
CA MET A 235 -3.85 -3.15 0.80
C MET A 235 -4.77 -2.89 -0.40
N SER A 236 -5.94 -2.27 -0.20
CA SER A 236 -6.94 -2.09 -1.25
C SER A 236 -7.23 -0.62 -1.59
N THR A 237 -7.26 0.27 -0.59
CA THR A 237 -7.56 1.70 -0.79
C THR A 237 -6.41 2.41 -1.51
N ASP A 238 -6.73 3.14 -2.58
CA ASP A 238 -5.76 3.91 -3.40
C ASP A 238 -4.51 3.09 -3.82
N GLY A 239 -4.71 1.79 -4.12
CA GLY A 239 -3.65 0.87 -4.51
C GLY A 239 -2.92 0.19 -3.36
N GLY A 240 -3.33 0.42 -2.11
CA GLY A 240 -2.83 -0.29 -0.93
C GLY A 240 -1.57 0.30 -0.29
N GLY A 241 -1.15 -0.30 0.81
CA GLY A 241 0.04 0.08 1.56
C GLY A 241 -0.19 1.11 2.68
N TYR A 242 -1.44 1.44 3.00
CA TYR A 242 -1.73 2.30 4.17
C TYR A 242 -1.53 1.53 5.46
N THR A 243 -0.85 2.17 6.43
CA THR A 243 -0.55 1.59 7.73
C THR A 243 -1.39 2.24 8.82
N PHE A 244 -2.07 1.44 9.65
CA PHE A 244 -2.82 1.92 10.80
C PHE A 244 -2.38 1.24 12.10
N LEU A 245 -1.87 2.03 13.05
CA LEU A 245 -1.63 1.60 14.43
C LEU A 245 -2.59 2.32 15.37
N LYS A 246 -3.54 1.59 15.95
CA LYS A 246 -4.47 2.13 16.97
C LYS A 246 -3.83 2.17 18.35
N VAL A 247 -3.78 3.36 18.94
CA VAL A 247 -3.20 3.61 20.27
C VAL A 247 -4.25 3.99 21.30
N ASN A 248 -4.22 3.29 22.45
CA ASN A 248 -5.00 3.59 23.63
C ASN A 248 -4.07 3.77 24.84
N PRO A 249 -3.66 5.01 25.18
CA PRO A 249 -2.81 5.29 26.33
C PRO A 249 -3.57 5.35 27.68
N GLU A 250 -4.86 5.04 27.72
CA GLU A 250 -5.78 5.16 28.87
C GLU A 250 -5.99 6.59 29.43
N GLN A 251 -5.19 7.56 29.01
CA GLN A 251 -5.27 8.97 29.40
C GLN A 251 -5.29 9.86 28.16
N ALA A 252 -6.15 10.88 28.17
CA ALA A 252 -6.22 11.84 27.07
C ALA A 252 -4.86 12.49 26.81
N GLN A 253 -4.40 12.42 25.56
CA GLN A 253 -3.18 13.05 25.06
C GLN A 253 -3.55 14.20 24.12
N PHE A 254 -2.81 15.30 24.19
CA PHE A 254 -2.88 16.32 23.14
C PHE A 254 -2.18 15.80 21.88
N ALA A 255 -2.47 16.39 20.73
CA ALA A 255 -1.89 15.96 19.46
C ALA A 255 -0.35 15.99 19.47
N ALA A 256 0.27 17.00 20.09
CA ALA A 256 1.74 17.06 20.22
C ALA A 256 2.34 15.88 21.03
N ASP A 257 1.64 15.42 22.07
CA ASP A 257 2.07 14.25 22.85
C ASP A 257 1.86 12.95 22.06
N ALA A 258 0.75 12.87 21.29
CA ALA A 258 0.47 11.75 20.40
C ALA A 258 1.51 11.66 19.26
N GLU A 259 1.90 12.78 18.66
CA GLU A 259 3.01 12.86 17.70
C GLU A 259 4.32 12.34 18.30
N THR A 260 4.65 12.75 19.53
CA THR A 260 5.84 12.25 20.21
C THR A 260 5.76 10.74 20.45
N TYR A 261 4.58 10.21 20.76
CA TYR A 261 4.35 8.77 20.92
C TYR A 261 4.55 8.00 19.61
N CYS A 262 4.00 8.50 18.50
CA CYS A 262 4.14 7.90 17.17
C CYS A 262 5.60 8.02 16.69
N ALA A 263 6.26 9.17 16.86
CA ALA A 263 7.65 9.40 16.47
C ALA A 263 8.62 8.46 17.19
N GLY A 264 8.34 8.10 18.45
CA GLY A 264 9.10 7.09 19.18
C GLY A 264 9.03 5.67 18.58
N ARG A 265 8.20 5.47 17.56
CA ARG A 265 8.01 4.24 16.78
C ARG A 265 8.38 4.39 15.31
N GLY A 266 9.01 5.49 14.91
CA GLY A 266 9.27 5.76 13.49
C GLY A 266 8.01 6.05 12.69
N MET A 267 6.97 6.59 13.34
CA MET A 267 5.65 6.87 12.77
C MET A 267 5.25 8.33 13.06
N GLN A 268 4.14 8.79 12.50
CA GLN A 268 3.53 10.09 12.77
C GLN A 268 2.08 9.92 13.25
N LEU A 269 1.50 10.98 13.82
CA LEU A 269 0.05 11.01 14.08
C LEU A 269 -0.68 10.92 12.75
N TRP A 270 -1.69 10.04 12.68
CA TRP A 270 -2.33 9.68 11.42
C TRP A 270 -2.83 10.90 10.62
N ILE A 271 -2.54 10.88 9.32
CA ILE A 271 -2.88 11.95 8.37
C ILE A 271 -3.70 11.35 7.22
N PRO A 272 -5.00 11.69 7.12
CA PRO A 272 -5.78 11.28 5.96
C PRO A 272 -5.26 11.99 4.71
N ARG A 273 -4.98 11.19 3.67
CA ARG A 273 -4.38 11.65 2.40
C ARG A 273 -5.41 11.97 1.35
N THR A 274 -6.46 11.16 1.29
CA THR A 274 -7.57 11.23 0.35
C THR A 274 -8.88 11.01 1.10
N GLU A 275 -10.00 11.25 0.42
CA GLU A 275 -11.32 10.86 0.94
C GLU A 275 -11.40 9.35 1.20
N ALA A 276 -10.87 8.52 0.30
CA ALA A 276 -10.89 7.08 0.45
C ALA A 276 -10.05 6.61 1.65
N HIS A 277 -8.84 7.16 1.82
CA HIS A 277 -8.00 6.89 2.99
C HIS A 277 -8.69 7.33 4.29
N LEU A 278 -9.40 8.47 4.28
CA LEU A 278 -10.16 8.91 5.45
C LEU A 278 -11.27 7.93 5.82
N LEU A 279 -12.04 7.47 4.84
CA LEU A 279 -13.11 6.50 5.04
C LEU A 279 -12.58 5.14 5.50
N SER A 280 -11.40 4.73 5.02
CA SER A 280 -10.68 3.57 5.53
C SER A 280 -10.34 3.76 7.01
N GLY A 281 -9.68 4.87 7.39
CA GLY A 281 -9.39 5.20 8.79
C GLY A 281 -10.63 5.24 9.68
N TRP A 282 -11.76 5.74 9.17
CA TRP A 282 -13.04 5.68 9.87
C TRP A 282 -13.51 4.24 10.12
N ALA A 283 -13.42 3.35 9.14
CA ALA A 283 -13.76 1.94 9.31
C ALA A 283 -12.86 1.29 10.37
N ILE A 284 -11.54 1.53 10.31
CA ILE A 284 -10.55 1.00 11.26
C ILE A 284 -10.80 1.51 12.70
N ALA A 285 -11.11 2.80 12.85
CA ALA A 285 -11.44 3.39 14.15
C ALA A 285 -12.65 2.70 14.82
N ASN A 286 -13.65 2.31 14.01
CA ASN A 286 -14.89 1.71 14.49
C ASN A 286 -14.87 0.17 14.52
N ASP A 287 -13.81 -0.46 14.03
CA ASP A 287 -13.63 -1.90 14.14
C ASP A 287 -13.02 -2.28 15.50
N GLY A 288 -13.74 -3.13 16.23
CA GLY A 288 -13.33 -3.62 17.56
C GLY A 288 -12.43 -4.84 17.51
N THR A 289 -12.20 -5.40 16.32
CA THR A 289 -11.29 -6.52 16.06
C THR A 289 -9.88 -6.06 15.74
N ILE A 290 -9.71 -4.77 15.41
CA ILE A 290 -8.43 -4.16 15.07
C ILE A 290 -7.94 -3.31 16.24
N GLY A 291 -6.74 -3.61 16.75
CA GLY A 291 -6.18 -2.92 17.90
C GLY A 291 -6.98 -3.15 19.20
N PRO A 292 -6.95 -2.20 20.15
CA PRO A 292 -7.43 -2.46 21.50
C PRO A 292 -8.96 -2.35 21.69
N ASP A 293 -9.64 -1.46 20.95
CA ASP A 293 -11.09 -1.25 21.05
C ASP A 293 -11.68 -0.47 19.86
N ALA A 294 -12.99 -0.57 19.62
CA ALA A 294 -13.72 0.27 18.66
C ALA A 294 -14.09 1.62 19.30
N SER A 295 -13.68 2.73 18.69
CA SER A 295 -14.04 4.05 19.19
C SER A 295 -13.89 5.14 18.12
N VAL A 296 -14.88 6.02 18.03
CA VAL A 296 -14.76 7.26 17.22
C VAL A 296 -13.66 8.19 17.74
N ASN A 297 -13.16 7.96 18.97
CA ASN A 297 -12.12 8.79 19.55
C ASN A 297 -10.78 8.73 18.81
N TYR A 298 -10.54 7.64 18.06
CA TYR A 298 -9.37 7.51 17.20
C TYR A 298 -9.27 8.58 16.11
N MET A 299 -10.40 9.19 15.74
CA MET A 299 -10.50 10.21 14.69
C MET A 299 -10.68 11.63 15.23
N ARG A 300 -10.48 11.85 16.54
CA ARG A 300 -10.77 13.16 17.19
C ARG A 300 -9.67 14.19 17.03
N ILE A 301 -8.44 13.70 16.86
CA ILE A 301 -7.23 14.48 16.63
C ILE A 301 -6.54 13.88 15.42
N LEU A 302 -6.00 14.73 14.56
CA LEU A 302 -5.27 14.36 13.34
C LEU A 302 -3.95 15.13 13.30
N GLY A 303 -3.00 14.64 12.51
CA GLY A 303 -1.74 15.35 12.21
C GLY A 303 -1.92 16.59 11.32
N ILE A 304 -3.01 17.35 11.50
CA ILE A 304 -3.35 18.55 10.73
C ILE A 304 -3.31 19.76 11.66
N TYR A 305 -2.51 20.76 11.30
CA TYR A 305 -2.18 21.92 12.13
C TYR A 305 -2.31 23.23 11.35
N PRO A 306 -2.55 24.36 12.04
CA PRO A 306 -2.61 25.66 11.39
C PRO A 306 -1.19 26.17 11.13
N SER A 307 -0.93 26.62 9.90
CA SER A 307 0.36 27.17 9.47
C SER A 307 0.67 28.53 10.10
N GLN A 308 -0.34 29.24 10.61
CA GLN A 308 -0.21 30.51 11.29
C GLN A 308 -1.30 30.69 12.35
N GLN A 309 -1.01 31.49 13.38
CA GLN A 309 -2.00 31.83 14.39
C GLN A 309 -3.16 32.61 13.75
N GLY A 310 -4.38 32.14 13.96
CA GLY A 310 -5.58 32.73 13.38
C GLY A 310 -5.95 32.21 11.99
N ALA A 311 -5.36 31.10 11.54
CA ALA A 311 -5.76 30.44 10.31
C ALA A 311 -7.24 30.03 10.34
N SER A 312 -8.01 30.30 9.29
CA SER A 312 -9.44 30.03 9.25
C SER A 312 -9.90 29.39 7.95
N CYS A 313 -10.70 28.34 8.06
CA CYS A 313 -11.37 27.67 6.95
C CYS A 313 -12.90 27.75 7.10
N SER A 314 -13.40 28.82 7.72
CA SER A 314 -14.84 29.02 7.92
C SER A 314 -15.59 28.99 6.58
N GLN A 315 -16.56 28.06 6.47
CA GLN A 315 -17.44 27.85 5.32
C GLN A 315 -16.69 27.51 4.02
N GLN A 316 -15.58 26.78 4.11
CA GLN A 316 -14.82 26.31 2.95
C GLN A 316 -14.16 24.95 3.20
N PRO A 317 -13.80 24.21 2.13
CA PRO A 317 -12.98 23.00 2.23
C PRO A 317 -11.69 23.25 3.01
N MET A 318 -11.26 22.25 3.77
CA MET A 318 -10.04 22.34 4.56
C MET A 318 -8.76 22.31 3.71
N ASN A 319 -8.80 21.62 2.57
CA ASN A 319 -7.72 21.60 1.59
C ASN A 319 -7.85 22.74 0.56
N SER A 320 -8.57 23.83 0.86
CA SER A 320 -8.76 24.89 -0.12
C SER A 320 -7.44 25.62 -0.43
N SER A 321 -7.30 26.11 -1.66
CA SER A 321 -6.16 26.95 -2.09
C SER A 321 -6.16 28.35 -1.46
N ASN A 322 -7.10 28.66 -0.55
CA ASN A 322 -7.19 29.94 0.09
C ASN A 322 -6.08 30.09 1.14
N ILE A 323 -5.20 31.07 0.94
CA ILE A 323 -4.08 31.34 1.86
C ILE A 323 -4.53 31.62 3.30
N ASN A 324 -5.78 32.06 3.51
CA ASN A 324 -6.33 32.29 4.85
C ASN A 324 -6.76 30.99 5.54
N CYS A 325 -7.05 29.94 4.76
CA CYS A 325 -7.33 28.57 5.21
C CYS A 325 -6.04 27.81 5.57
N GLY A 326 -5.01 28.53 6.04
CA GLY A 326 -3.66 28.03 6.31
C GLY A 326 -3.61 26.90 7.34
N TRP A 327 -3.99 25.70 6.92
CA TRP A 327 -3.93 24.43 7.61
C TRP A 327 -3.18 23.46 6.72
N GLY A 328 -2.47 22.52 7.34
CA GLY A 328 -1.65 21.56 6.62
C GLY A 328 -1.31 20.35 7.46
N ALA A 329 -0.92 19.28 6.79
CA ALA A 329 -0.34 18.11 7.43
C ALA A 329 0.98 18.45 8.14
N SER A 330 1.27 17.77 9.24
CA SER A 330 2.50 17.96 10.01
C SER A 330 3.77 17.56 9.24
N ASP A 331 3.64 16.67 8.27
CA ASP A 331 4.72 16.29 7.35
C ASP A 331 4.89 17.23 6.15
N GLY A 332 3.96 18.16 5.94
CA GLY A 332 3.97 19.12 4.83
C GLY A 332 3.51 18.56 3.48
N GLU A 333 3.00 17.34 3.46
CA GLU A 333 2.55 16.65 2.24
C GLU A 333 1.03 16.85 2.02
N ASP A 334 0.53 16.26 0.92
CA ASP A 334 -0.89 16.29 0.59
C ASP A 334 -1.74 15.59 1.66
N TRP A 335 -2.95 16.15 1.87
CA TRP A 335 -3.87 15.72 2.90
C TRP A 335 -5.31 16.06 2.54
N TRP A 336 -6.25 15.38 3.21
CA TRP A 336 -7.68 15.56 2.98
C TRP A 336 -8.47 15.34 4.27
N VAL A 337 -9.47 16.19 4.55
CA VAL A 337 -10.41 16.01 5.67
C VAL A 337 -11.86 16.12 5.21
N HIS A 338 -12.21 17.17 4.47
CA HIS A 338 -13.53 17.34 3.89
C HIS A 338 -13.59 18.47 2.85
N GLU A 339 -14.66 18.46 2.05
CA GLU A 339 -15.01 19.52 1.08
C GLU A 339 -16.25 20.33 1.47
N VAL A 340 -16.77 20.11 2.69
CA VAL A 340 -17.95 20.80 3.20
C VAL A 340 -17.72 22.31 3.33
N ASN A 341 -18.70 23.12 2.90
CA ASN A 341 -18.64 24.58 2.87
C ASN A 341 -19.66 25.28 3.79
N ASN A 342 -20.30 24.55 4.70
CA ASN A 342 -21.36 25.07 5.57
C ASN A 342 -21.04 25.00 7.07
N ILE A 343 -19.80 24.65 7.43
CA ILE A 343 -19.30 24.65 8.81
C ILE A 343 -18.61 25.99 9.05
N SER A 344 -18.95 26.71 10.13
CA SER A 344 -18.38 28.03 10.42
C SER A 344 -17.00 27.99 11.09
N GLU A 345 -16.40 26.80 11.16
CA GLU A 345 -15.08 26.51 11.73
C GLU A 345 -14.12 26.03 10.62
N PRO A 346 -12.80 25.97 10.89
CA PRO A 346 -12.10 26.70 11.93
C PRO A 346 -12.25 28.22 11.76
N ASN A 347 -12.54 28.93 12.83
CA ASN A 347 -12.86 30.36 12.84
C ASN A 347 -11.65 31.26 13.18
N GLY A 348 -10.49 30.66 13.50
CA GLY A 348 -9.25 31.39 13.76
C GLY A 348 -8.93 31.57 15.24
N ASP A 349 -9.51 30.79 16.15
CA ASP A 349 -9.18 30.78 17.57
C ASP A 349 -8.13 29.72 17.95
N ASN A 350 -7.33 29.29 16.98
CA ASN A 350 -6.23 28.34 17.12
C ASN A 350 -4.91 28.90 17.72
N SER A 351 -4.05 27.94 18.08
CA SER A 351 -2.60 28.12 18.18
C SER A 351 -1.89 27.30 17.08
N THR A 352 -0.65 27.66 16.72
CA THR A 352 0.14 26.96 15.69
C THR A 352 0.57 25.53 16.08
N HIS A 353 0.26 25.06 17.29
CA HIS A 353 0.68 23.75 17.79
C HIS A 353 -0.49 22.88 18.26
N GLY A 354 -1.72 23.41 18.25
CA GLY A 354 -2.91 22.70 18.67
C GLY A 354 -3.64 22.07 17.49
N SER A 355 -3.96 20.78 17.57
CA SER A 355 -4.85 20.12 16.63
C SER A 355 -6.31 20.48 16.93
N MET A 356 -7.16 20.40 15.90
CA MET A 356 -8.60 20.63 16.02
C MET A 356 -9.32 19.48 16.72
N TYR A 357 -10.55 19.76 17.14
CA TYR A 357 -11.55 18.75 17.40
C TYR A 357 -12.27 18.40 16.09
N TYR A 358 -12.37 17.11 15.76
CA TYR A 358 -13.18 16.62 14.64
C TYR A 358 -14.34 15.76 15.14
N ASP A 359 -15.51 15.92 14.55
CA ASP A 359 -16.70 15.09 14.76
C ASP A 359 -17.26 14.57 13.45
N TRP A 360 -17.80 13.35 13.52
CA TRP A 360 -18.03 12.51 12.36
C TRP A 360 -19.45 11.95 12.39
N ASN A 361 -20.07 11.87 11.22
CA ASN A 361 -21.30 11.15 11.00
C ASN A 361 -21.02 9.64 10.95
N MET A 362 -22.09 8.83 10.99
CA MET A 362 -21.97 7.36 10.95
C MET A 362 -21.35 6.82 9.65
N ASP A 363 -21.39 7.61 8.58
CA ASP A 363 -20.82 7.28 7.26
C ASP A 363 -19.36 7.73 7.11
N GLY A 364 -18.75 8.30 8.15
CA GLY A 364 -17.36 8.80 8.11
C GLY A 364 -17.22 10.21 7.54
N SER A 365 -18.30 10.85 7.08
CA SER A 365 -18.26 12.26 6.70
C SER A 365 -18.16 13.18 7.92
N ILE A 366 -17.52 14.34 7.79
CA ILE A 366 -17.43 15.31 8.88
C ILE A 366 -18.84 15.83 9.25
N SER A 367 -19.15 15.84 10.55
CA SER A 367 -20.38 16.44 11.08
C SER A 367 -20.13 17.85 11.60
N TRP A 368 -19.00 18.05 12.27
CA TRP A 368 -18.56 19.31 12.85
C TRP A 368 -17.07 19.24 13.16
N HIS A 369 -16.41 20.38 13.26
CA HIS A 369 -15.04 20.49 13.77
C HIS A 369 -14.87 21.86 14.42
N ASN A 370 -13.82 22.02 15.23
CA ASN A 370 -13.56 23.27 15.92
C ASN A 370 -12.06 23.45 16.19
N ASP A 371 -11.51 24.59 15.82
CA ASP A 371 -10.21 24.99 16.33
C ASP A 371 -10.29 25.41 17.79
N ILE A 372 -9.22 25.14 18.54
CA ILE A 372 -9.18 25.35 19.98
C ILE A 372 -7.84 26.02 20.30
N ALA A 373 -7.89 27.07 21.10
CA ALA A 373 -6.70 27.77 21.57
C ALA A 373 -5.81 26.89 22.46
N GLY A 374 -4.55 27.31 22.64
CA GLY A 374 -3.59 26.58 23.48
C GLY A 374 -3.15 25.26 22.82
N ASP A 375 -3.16 24.16 23.57
CA ASP A 375 -2.66 22.85 23.11
C ASP A 375 -3.65 22.10 22.19
N GLY A 376 -4.79 22.71 21.86
CA GLY A 376 -5.83 22.10 21.01
C GLY A 376 -6.73 21.12 21.76
N TYR A 377 -7.37 20.21 21.01
CA TYR A 377 -8.14 19.13 21.60
C TYR A 377 -7.23 17.98 22.07
N SER A 378 -7.70 17.22 23.08
CA SER A 378 -7.05 15.99 23.51
C SER A 378 -7.98 14.80 23.37
N SER A 379 -7.41 13.65 23.01
CA SER A 379 -8.15 12.40 22.85
C SER A 379 -7.48 11.29 23.67
N ASP A 380 -8.29 10.41 24.25
CA ASP A 380 -7.82 9.20 24.92
C ASP A 380 -7.54 8.05 23.95
N ARG A 381 -7.70 8.29 22.64
CA ARG A 381 -7.39 7.37 21.53
C ARG A 381 -6.84 8.16 20.34
N PHE A 382 -5.91 7.59 19.62
CA PHE A 382 -5.40 8.14 18.36
C PHE A 382 -4.77 7.03 17.50
N MET A 383 -4.55 7.32 16.22
CA MET A 383 -3.89 6.41 15.30
C MET A 383 -2.52 6.96 14.91
N CYS A 384 -1.56 6.08 14.69
CA CYS A 384 -0.31 6.41 14.03
C CYS A 384 -0.26 5.76 12.64
N ASP A 385 0.40 6.41 11.69
CA ASP A 385 0.80 5.82 10.41
C ASP A 385 2.30 6.04 10.14
N VAL A 386 2.86 5.28 9.20
CA VAL A 386 4.27 5.47 8.78
C VAL A 386 4.42 6.74 7.93
N GLY A 387 3.35 7.17 7.26
CA GLY A 387 3.34 8.40 6.47
C GLY A 387 3.99 8.28 5.09
N ASP A 388 4.34 7.08 4.63
CA ASP A 388 5.09 6.79 3.41
C ASP A 388 4.23 6.54 2.15
N LYS A 389 2.93 6.26 2.32
CA LYS A 389 1.97 6.14 1.19
C LYS A 389 1.32 7.49 0.85
N TYR A 390 1.49 7.89 -0.41
CA TYR A 390 0.80 9.00 -1.05
C TYR A 390 -0.08 8.47 -2.21
N PRO A 391 -1.22 9.12 -2.50
CA PRO A 391 -2.16 8.65 -3.52
C PRO A 391 -1.63 8.65 -4.96
#